data_AF-A0AAJ3GZ63-F1
#
_entry.id   AF-A0AAJ3GZ63-F1
#
_cell.length_a   1.000
_cell.length_b   1.000
_cell.length_c   1.000
_cell.angle_alpha   90.00
_cell.angle_beta   90.00
_cell.angle_gamma   90.00
#
_symmetry.space_group_name_H-M   'P 1'
#
loop_
_entity.id
_entity.type
_entity.pdbx_description
1 polymer ?
#
loop_
_entity_poly.entity_id
_entity_poly.type
_entity_poly.pdbx_seq_one_letter_code
_entity_poly.pdbx_strand_id
1 'polypeptide(L)'
;MRTQLDNLASQTALIPAGEPHALNTSNDSSTPSPETVPAWKTSSTYKTFSKALRRDSAHHALSPQGKELIRPLVYPDASHDTKVQTQYFGVGDVRANDIFMIRREPVVPGKTNFVLYIPEKHTDSLREFKTTQEVQQYLKELAQDPVALEAFLKHFDSDPNSDTVKKVKQLMLAWASSPDDSVPEGTLGEAGNILGNVFEQLHRFSQEPKTPIDVNGLSDLKRIGVSHLGFAIYSGVRPDGEVVTYKYDASGSLTGLGNKGNLYYLKDALTSNKPIVLLQSENSLGGAHQRCL
;
A
#
# COMPACT_ATOMS: atom_id res chain seq x y z
N MET A 1 11.08 -16.43 -83.58
CA MET A 1 11.18 -17.90 -83.77
C MET A 1 10.02 -18.55 -83.03
N ARG A 2 9.07 -19.14 -83.79
CA ARG A 2 8.15 -20.28 -83.49
C ARG A 2 7.36 -20.28 -82.15
N THR A 3 6.05 -19.97 -82.14
CA THR A 3 4.83 -20.83 -82.35
C THR A 3 4.49 -21.76 -81.18
N GLN A 4 3.38 -21.52 -80.42
CA GLN A 4 1.99 -22.08 -80.53
C GLN A 4 1.82 -23.37 -79.68
N LEU A 5 0.76 -23.73 -78.94
CA LEU A 5 -0.72 -23.63 -78.98
C LEU A 5 -1.29 -23.67 -77.53
N ASP A 6 -2.37 -22.98 -77.10
CA ASP A 6 -3.84 -23.14 -77.34
C ASP A 6 -4.38 -24.55 -76.97
N ASN A 7 -5.52 -24.79 -76.29
CA ASN A 7 -6.74 -24.03 -76.03
C ASN A 7 -7.73 -24.81 -75.09
N LEU A 8 -8.88 -24.16 -74.79
CA LEU A 8 -10.22 -24.67 -74.37
C LEU A 8 -10.60 -24.47 -72.89
N ALA A 9 -11.84 -24.14 -72.52
CA ALA A 9 -12.92 -23.28 -73.05
C ALA A 9 -14.01 -23.27 -71.95
N SER A 10 -14.81 -22.20 -71.93
CA SER A 10 -15.87 -21.86 -70.98
C SER A 10 -17.11 -22.78 -70.96
N GLN A 11 -18.03 -22.47 -70.01
CA GLN A 11 -19.51 -22.66 -70.03
C GLN A 11 -20.06 -24.02 -69.50
N THR A 12 -21.12 -24.19 -68.70
CA THR A 12 -22.29 -23.39 -68.24
C THR A 12 -22.97 -24.07 -67.02
N ALA A 13 -23.76 -23.29 -66.29
CA ALA A 13 -24.60 -23.49 -65.10
C ALA A 13 -25.46 -24.78 -64.92
N LEU A 14 -25.84 -25.05 -63.66
CA LEU A 14 -27.24 -25.27 -63.17
C LEU A 14 -27.27 -25.52 -61.64
N ILE A 15 -28.10 -24.77 -60.89
CA ILE A 15 -28.53 -25.03 -59.49
C ILE A 15 -29.86 -25.82 -59.56
N PRO A 16 -30.22 -26.66 -58.57
CA PRO A 16 -31.15 -26.17 -57.55
C PRO A 16 -30.98 -26.73 -56.11
N ALA A 17 -31.29 -25.85 -55.16
CA ALA A 17 -32.02 -26.03 -53.89
C ALA A 17 -31.53 -27.04 -52.82
N GLY A 18 -31.12 -26.46 -51.68
CA GLY A 18 -31.06 -27.12 -50.38
C GLY A 18 -30.56 -26.17 -49.28
N GLU A 19 -31.42 -25.31 -48.75
CA GLU A 19 -31.30 -24.71 -47.41
C GLU A 19 -32.39 -25.32 -46.51
N PRO A 20 -32.28 -25.36 -45.16
CA PRO A 20 -31.49 -24.46 -44.31
C PRO A 20 -30.71 -25.12 -43.14
N HIS A 21 -29.69 -24.44 -42.63
CA HIS A 21 -29.72 -23.85 -41.27
C HIS A 21 -28.41 -23.11 -40.97
N ALA A 22 -28.58 -21.83 -40.67
CA ALA A 22 -27.57 -20.81 -40.44
C ALA A 22 -26.75 -21.03 -39.16
N LEU A 23 -25.49 -20.58 -39.20
CA LEU A 23 -24.88 -19.82 -38.11
C LEU A 23 -24.00 -18.72 -38.71
N ASN A 24 -24.43 -17.48 -38.49
CA ASN A 24 -23.72 -16.24 -38.76
C ASN A 24 -22.27 -16.31 -38.29
N THR A 25 -21.33 -16.14 -39.21
CA THR A 25 -19.97 -15.68 -38.89
C THR A 25 -20.04 -14.20 -38.52
N SER A 26 -20.21 -13.92 -37.24
CA SER A 26 -20.01 -12.58 -36.69
C SER A 26 -18.52 -12.23 -36.74
N ASN A 27 -18.22 -11.08 -37.32
CA ASN A 27 -16.95 -10.39 -37.27
C ASN A 27 -16.41 -10.35 -35.82
N ASP A 28 -15.37 -11.11 -35.54
CA ASP A 28 -14.58 -10.94 -34.33
C ASP A 28 -13.57 -9.82 -34.57
N SER A 29 -14.08 -8.59 -34.60
CA SER A 29 -13.27 -7.39 -34.40
C SER A 29 -13.08 -7.23 -32.90
N SER A 30 -12.17 -8.01 -32.34
CA SER A 30 -11.72 -7.84 -30.96
C SER A 30 -10.89 -6.55 -30.89
N THR A 31 -11.57 -5.41 -30.82
CA THR A 31 -10.98 -4.14 -30.39
C THR A 31 -10.34 -4.38 -29.02
N PRO A 32 -9.04 -4.12 -28.82
CA PRO A 32 -8.47 -4.20 -27.49
C PRO A 32 -9.22 -3.21 -26.60
N SER A 33 -9.75 -3.71 -25.48
CA SER A 33 -10.39 -2.89 -24.47
C SER A 33 -9.44 -1.74 -24.10
N PRO A 34 -9.91 -0.47 -24.04
CA PRO A 34 -9.04 0.62 -23.60
C PRO A 34 -8.43 0.23 -22.25
N GLU A 35 -7.10 0.23 -22.15
CA GLU A 35 -6.41 -0.02 -20.89
C GLU A 35 -6.96 0.93 -19.83
N THR A 36 -7.79 0.40 -18.94
CA THR A 36 -8.34 1.18 -17.84
C THR A 36 -7.18 1.59 -16.95
N VAL A 37 -6.88 2.90 -16.91
CA VAL A 37 -5.85 3.43 -16.02
C VAL A 37 -6.18 2.99 -14.58
N PRO A 38 -5.28 2.28 -13.89
CA PRO A 38 -5.55 1.83 -12.53
C PRO A 38 -5.91 2.99 -11.61
N ALA A 39 -6.93 2.80 -10.75
CA ALA A 39 -7.49 3.87 -9.91
C ALA A 39 -6.41 4.57 -9.08
N TRP A 40 -5.43 3.82 -8.55
CA TRP A 40 -4.32 4.36 -7.77
C TRP A 40 -3.47 5.39 -8.52
N LYS A 41 -3.36 5.32 -9.86
CA LYS A 41 -2.63 6.33 -10.66
C LYS A 41 -3.33 7.68 -10.69
N THR A 42 -4.58 7.77 -10.26
CA THR A 42 -5.32 9.03 -10.15
C THR A 42 -5.37 9.59 -8.73
N SER A 43 -4.92 8.80 -7.74
CA SER A 43 -4.90 9.18 -6.32
C SER A 43 -4.01 10.40 -6.06
N SER A 44 -4.34 11.17 -5.01
CA SER A 44 -3.49 12.27 -4.55
C SER A 44 -2.10 11.77 -4.13
N THR A 45 -2.03 10.63 -3.45
CA THR A 45 -0.78 10.00 -3.03
C THR A 45 0.16 9.73 -4.20
N TYR A 46 -0.34 9.09 -5.26
CA TYR A 46 0.47 8.84 -6.45
C TYR A 46 0.85 10.12 -7.19
N LYS A 47 -0.06 11.11 -7.28
CA LYS A 47 0.24 12.41 -7.91
C LYS A 47 1.34 13.15 -7.18
N THR A 48 1.31 13.16 -5.84
CA THR A 48 2.36 13.75 -5.01
C THR A 48 3.69 13.02 -5.21
N PHE A 49 3.69 11.69 -5.12
CA PHE A 49 4.88 10.88 -5.37
C PHE A 49 5.46 11.12 -6.76
N SER A 50 4.62 11.12 -7.80
CA SER A 50 5.05 11.32 -9.19
C SER A 50 5.58 12.72 -9.45
N LYS A 51 5.10 13.73 -8.70
CA LYS A 51 5.67 15.08 -8.74
C LYS A 51 7.04 15.11 -8.07
N ALA A 52 7.19 14.49 -6.91
CA ALA A 52 8.46 14.35 -6.21
C ALA A 52 9.50 13.58 -7.04
N LEU A 53 9.13 12.42 -7.59
CA LEU A 53 9.99 11.61 -8.45
C LEU A 53 10.53 12.41 -9.65
N ARG A 54 9.67 13.21 -10.31
CA ARG A 54 10.10 14.06 -11.43
C ARG A 54 11.06 15.16 -10.97
N ARG A 55 10.75 15.85 -9.86
CA ARG A 55 11.60 16.90 -9.29
C ARG A 55 12.97 16.35 -8.90
N ASP A 56 12.99 15.31 -8.08
CA ASP A 56 14.22 14.72 -7.53
C ASP A 56 15.06 14.08 -8.65
N SER A 57 14.42 13.55 -9.70
CA SER A 57 15.13 13.11 -10.91
C SER A 57 15.77 14.26 -11.69
N ALA A 58 15.10 15.40 -11.80
CA ALA A 58 15.61 16.57 -12.52
C ALA A 58 16.76 17.26 -11.76
N HIS A 59 16.76 17.18 -10.44
CA HIS A 59 17.81 17.73 -9.57
C HIS A 59 18.97 16.75 -9.33
N HIS A 60 18.95 15.57 -9.96
CA HIS A 60 19.95 14.50 -9.78
C HIS A 60 20.04 13.95 -8.35
N ALA A 61 18.99 14.10 -7.54
CA ALA A 61 18.89 13.48 -6.21
C ALA A 61 18.67 11.96 -6.29
N LEU A 62 18.24 11.45 -7.45
CA LEU A 62 18.10 10.02 -7.73
C LEU A 62 19.11 9.52 -8.76
N SER A 63 19.91 8.56 -8.33
CA SER A 63 20.81 7.77 -9.16
C SER A 63 20.03 6.79 -10.06
N PRO A 64 20.67 6.22 -11.08
CA PRO A 64 20.10 5.11 -11.86
C PRO A 64 19.68 3.91 -10.98
N GLN A 65 20.41 3.63 -9.89
CA GLN A 65 20.12 2.51 -8.99
C GLN A 65 18.91 2.79 -8.11
N GLY A 66 18.68 4.03 -7.65
CA GLY A 66 17.44 4.37 -6.95
C GLY A 66 16.23 4.32 -7.87
N LYS A 67 16.36 4.79 -9.11
CA LYS A 67 15.29 4.68 -10.13
C LYS A 67 14.93 3.23 -10.43
N GLU A 68 15.92 2.33 -10.43
CA GLU A 68 15.71 0.88 -10.56
C GLU A 68 14.82 0.33 -9.44
N LEU A 69 15.02 0.76 -8.18
CA LEU A 69 14.18 0.34 -7.05
C LEU A 69 12.76 0.90 -7.10
N ILE A 70 12.57 2.08 -7.68
CA ILE A 70 11.25 2.72 -7.79
C ILE A 70 10.42 2.13 -8.93
N ARG A 71 11.06 1.63 -9.98
CA ARG A 71 10.39 1.18 -11.21
C ARG A 71 9.28 0.14 -10.98
N PRO A 72 9.46 -0.89 -10.12
CA PRO A 72 8.40 -1.87 -9.84
C PRO A 72 7.14 -1.28 -9.21
N LEU A 73 7.25 -0.17 -8.46
CA LEU A 73 6.09 0.49 -7.85
C LEU A 73 5.25 1.25 -8.88
N VAL A 74 5.90 1.82 -9.91
CA VAL A 74 5.24 2.63 -10.94
C VAL A 74 4.68 1.78 -12.08
N TYR A 75 5.33 0.64 -12.36
CA TYR A 75 4.98 -0.28 -13.44
C TYR A 75 4.86 -1.72 -12.94
N PRO A 76 3.94 -2.03 -12.01
CA PRO A 76 3.90 -3.34 -11.34
C PRO A 76 3.69 -4.54 -12.28
N ASP A 77 3.02 -4.33 -13.42
CA ASP A 77 2.71 -5.39 -14.39
C ASP A 77 3.87 -5.69 -15.37
N ALA A 78 4.91 -4.85 -15.38
CA ALA A 78 6.09 -5.10 -16.18
C ALA A 78 7.00 -6.13 -15.49
N SER A 79 7.68 -6.96 -16.27
CA SER A 79 8.77 -7.77 -15.73
C SER A 79 9.92 -6.86 -15.31
N HIS A 80 10.44 -7.06 -14.10
CA HIS A 80 11.59 -6.34 -13.56
C HIS A 80 12.63 -7.34 -13.08
N ASP A 81 13.89 -7.07 -13.42
CA ASP A 81 15.02 -7.86 -12.92
C ASP A 81 15.25 -7.65 -11.42
N THR A 82 14.85 -6.47 -10.92
CA THR A 82 15.00 -6.10 -9.51
C THR A 82 13.70 -6.25 -8.75
N LYS A 83 13.74 -7.14 -7.76
CA LYS A 83 12.65 -7.32 -6.80
C LYS A 83 12.81 -6.35 -5.65
N VAL A 84 11.69 -5.80 -5.21
CA VAL A 84 11.65 -4.87 -4.10
C VAL A 84 10.53 -5.23 -3.14
N GLN A 85 10.73 -4.88 -1.88
CA GLN A 85 9.72 -4.90 -0.83
C GLN A 85 9.46 -3.46 -0.39
N THR A 86 8.19 -3.11 -0.23
CA THR A 86 7.78 -1.81 0.32
C THR A 86 7.33 -1.97 1.76
N GLN A 87 7.69 -1.01 2.61
CA GLN A 87 7.42 -1.05 4.03
C GLN A 87 6.89 0.29 4.51
N TYR A 88 5.93 0.26 5.43
CA TYR A 88 5.50 1.47 6.13
C TYR A 88 6.66 2.00 6.95
N PHE A 89 6.75 3.32 7.05
CA PHE A 89 7.68 3.94 7.96
C PHE A 89 7.03 4.12 9.34
N GLY A 90 7.80 3.93 10.41
CA GLY A 90 7.37 4.25 11.77
C GLY A 90 8.51 4.61 12.72
N VAL A 91 8.09 5.11 13.88
CA VAL A 91 8.93 5.52 15.00
C VAL A 91 8.34 4.87 16.25
N GLY A 92 9.01 3.84 16.77
CA GLY A 92 8.46 3.00 17.82
C GLY A 92 7.22 2.25 17.32
N ASP A 93 6.10 2.43 18.00
CA ASP A 93 4.78 1.85 17.65
C ASP A 93 3.90 2.80 16.81
N VAL A 94 4.42 3.99 16.46
CA VAL A 94 3.69 4.99 15.68
C VAL A 94 4.07 4.89 14.22
N ARG A 95 3.07 4.72 13.36
CA ARG A 95 3.25 4.67 11.90
C ARG A 95 3.09 6.06 11.29
N ALA A 96 3.94 6.41 10.32
CA ALA A 96 3.76 7.59 9.49
C ALA A 96 2.59 7.40 8.51
N ASN A 97 1.99 8.51 8.07
CA ASN A 97 0.80 8.52 7.22
C ASN A 97 1.12 8.33 5.74
N ASP A 98 2.27 8.84 5.30
CA ASP A 98 2.62 9.01 3.90
C ASP A 98 4.12 8.76 3.61
N ILE A 99 4.90 8.38 4.63
CA ILE A 99 6.30 7.94 4.50
C ILE A 99 6.34 6.42 4.32
N PHE A 100 7.15 5.96 3.37
CA PHE A 100 7.43 4.54 3.18
C PHE A 100 8.86 4.31 2.73
N MET A 101 9.34 3.09 2.94
CA MET A 101 10.65 2.64 2.49
C MET A 101 10.50 1.59 1.40
N ILE A 102 11.34 1.68 0.38
CA ILE A 102 11.53 0.67 -0.65
C ILE A 102 12.85 -0.02 -0.35
N ARG A 103 12.83 -1.35 -0.28
CA ARG A 103 14.00 -2.18 -0.01
C ARG A 103 14.23 -3.14 -1.17
N ARG A 104 15.49 -3.28 -1.61
CA ARG A 104 15.92 -4.30 -2.57
C ARG A 104 15.88 -5.67 -1.92
N GLU A 105 15.34 -6.67 -2.62
CA GLU A 105 15.27 -8.05 -2.15
C GLU A 105 15.83 -9.02 -3.22
N PRO A 106 16.97 -9.71 -2.99
CA PRO A 106 17.84 -9.58 -1.82
C PRO A 106 18.68 -8.30 -1.87
N VAL A 107 19.19 -7.89 -0.70
CA VAL A 107 20.19 -6.81 -0.58
C VAL A 107 21.45 -7.17 -1.36
N VAL A 108 22.01 -6.21 -2.09
CA VAL A 108 23.24 -6.39 -2.89
C VAL A 108 24.34 -5.46 -2.35
N PRO A 109 25.47 -6.01 -1.87
CA PRO A 109 26.59 -5.21 -1.40
C PRO A 109 27.08 -4.19 -2.42
N GLY A 110 27.35 -2.96 -1.97
CA GLY A 110 27.84 -1.87 -2.81
C GLY A 110 26.81 -1.19 -3.71
N LYS A 111 25.57 -1.69 -3.78
CA LYS A 111 24.47 -1.06 -4.52
C LYS A 111 23.55 -0.24 -3.60
N THR A 112 22.75 0.64 -4.19
CA THR A 112 21.57 1.21 -3.52
C THR A 112 20.59 0.07 -3.22
N ASN A 113 20.28 -0.08 -1.93
CA ASN A 113 19.39 -1.12 -1.41
C ASN A 113 18.12 -0.55 -0.78
N PHE A 114 18.13 0.73 -0.40
CA PHE A 114 17.00 1.38 0.23
C PHE A 114 16.70 2.70 -0.47
N VAL A 115 15.42 2.99 -0.64
CA VAL A 115 14.93 4.33 -0.96
C VAL A 115 13.90 4.70 0.09
N LEU A 116 14.18 5.74 0.88
CA LEU A 116 13.20 6.33 1.78
C LEU A 116 12.45 7.43 1.04
N TYR A 117 11.13 7.37 1.05
CA TYR A 117 10.27 8.42 0.53
C TYR A 117 9.63 9.21 1.67
N ILE A 118 9.99 10.50 1.80
CA ILE A 118 9.36 11.48 2.69
C ILE A 118 8.73 12.57 1.80
N PRO A 119 7.41 12.83 1.87
CA PRO A 119 6.72 13.81 1.00
C PRO A 119 7.07 15.29 1.23
N GLU A 120 8.32 15.65 1.00
CA GLU A 120 8.83 17.01 1.13
C GLU A 120 8.46 17.93 -0.04
N LYS A 121 8.15 19.21 0.25
CA LYS A 121 7.84 20.22 -0.78
C LYS A 121 9.08 20.95 -1.29
N HIS A 122 10.03 21.22 -0.40
CA HIS A 122 11.15 22.14 -0.63
C HIS A 122 12.53 21.49 -0.64
N THR A 123 12.60 20.19 -0.30
CA THR A 123 13.81 19.39 -0.30
C THR A 123 13.57 18.08 -1.04
N ASP A 124 14.61 17.27 -1.19
CA ASP A 124 14.50 15.95 -1.81
C ASP A 124 13.61 15.05 -0.98
N SER A 125 12.64 14.43 -1.65
CA SER A 125 11.69 13.49 -1.06
C SER A 125 12.21 12.06 -1.10
N LEU A 126 13.03 11.73 -2.09
CA LEU A 126 13.56 10.39 -2.32
C LEU A 126 15.04 10.37 -1.94
N ARG A 127 15.37 9.53 -0.95
CA ARG A 127 16.73 9.41 -0.42
C ARG A 127 17.22 7.99 -0.56
N GLU A 128 18.42 7.84 -1.11
CA GLU A 128 19.03 6.56 -1.39
C GLU A 128 20.01 6.14 -0.30
N PHE A 129 19.99 4.86 0.05
CA PHE A 129 20.94 4.29 0.99
C PHE A 129 21.39 2.91 0.54
N LYS A 130 22.63 2.57 0.86
CA LYS A 130 23.22 1.25 0.61
C LYS A 130 22.95 0.30 1.77
N THR A 131 22.85 0.83 2.99
CA THR A 131 22.75 0.03 4.21
C THR A 131 21.70 0.60 5.17
N THR A 132 21.22 -0.25 6.09
CA THR A 132 20.33 0.19 7.18
C THR A 132 21.04 1.18 8.11
N GLN A 133 22.35 1.06 8.29
CA GLN A 133 23.16 1.99 9.08
C GLN A 133 23.16 3.40 8.49
N GLU A 134 23.19 3.54 7.16
CA GLU A 134 23.09 4.85 6.51
C GLU A 134 21.68 5.46 6.68
N VAL A 135 20.61 4.64 6.61
CA VAL A 135 19.24 5.09 6.92
C VAL A 135 19.17 5.60 8.36
N GLN A 136 19.74 4.84 9.28
CA GLN A 136 19.82 5.18 10.69
C GLN A 136 20.57 6.50 10.90
N GLN A 137 21.78 6.64 10.37
CA GLN A 137 22.55 7.88 10.50
C GLN A 137 21.78 9.11 10.01
N TYR A 138 21.12 9.00 8.85
CA TYR A 138 20.26 10.07 8.33
C TYR A 138 19.13 10.47 9.28
N LEU A 139 18.47 9.49 9.92
CA LEU A 139 17.40 9.78 10.88
C LEU A 139 17.92 10.47 12.16
N LYS A 140 19.18 10.22 12.56
CA LYS A 140 19.81 10.92 13.70
C LYS A 140 20.02 12.38 13.35
N GLU A 141 20.60 12.63 12.18
CA GLU A 141 20.84 13.97 11.66
C GLU A 141 19.54 14.76 11.49
N LEU A 142 18.49 14.13 10.94
CA LEU A 142 17.16 14.72 10.82
C LEU A 142 16.60 15.16 12.17
N ALA A 143 16.77 14.36 13.21
CA ALA A 143 16.27 14.67 14.56
C ALA A 143 17.08 15.76 15.27
N GLN A 144 18.33 16.00 14.85
CA GLN A 144 19.17 17.06 15.39
C GLN A 144 18.92 18.43 14.73
N ASP A 145 18.34 18.46 13.53
CA ASP A 145 17.89 19.69 12.88
C ASP A 145 16.45 20.04 13.34
N PRO A 146 16.24 21.12 14.11
CA PRO A 146 14.91 21.48 14.59
C PRO A 146 13.91 21.77 13.48
N VAL A 147 14.35 22.33 12.35
CA VAL A 147 13.46 22.66 11.22
C VAL A 147 13.06 21.40 10.48
N ALA A 148 14.03 20.50 10.23
CA ALA A 148 13.76 19.21 9.59
C ALA A 148 12.88 18.32 10.48
N LEU A 149 13.14 18.27 11.79
CA LEU A 149 12.34 17.50 12.73
C LEU A 149 10.88 17.98 12.77
N GLU A 150 10.64 19.29 12.85
CA GLU A 150 9.27 19.84 12.84
C GLU A 150 8.54 19.61 11.50
N ALA A 151 9.26 19.57 10.38
CA ALA A 151 8.67 19.17 9.09
C ALA A 151 8.32 17.68 9.10
N PHE A 152 9.24 16.83 9.56
CA PHE A 152 9.08 15.38 9.64
C PHE A 152 7.90 14.94 10.52
N LEU A 153 7.69 15.60 11.66
CA LEU A 153 6.61 15.27 12.60
C LEU A 153 5.21 15.42 11.99
N LYS A 154 5.04 16.29 10.98
CA LYS A 154 3.74 16.48 10.28
C LYS A 154 3.28 15.27 9.49
N HIS A 155 4.18 14.32 9.24
CA HIS A 155 3.85 13.05 8.60
C HIS A 155 3.19 12.05 9.54
N PHE A 156 3.13 12.33 10.85
CA PHE A 156 2.51 11.47 11.85
C PHE A 156 1.15 12.00 12.30
N ASP A 157 1.00 13.31 12.43
CA ASP A 157 -0.28 13.98 12.72
C ASP A 157 -0.25 15.42 12.19
N SER A 158 -1.43 15.92 11.85
CA SER A 158 -1.64 17.33 11.48
C SER A 158 -1.64 18.28 12.68
N ASP A 159 -2.03 17.80 13.88
CA ASP A 159 -1.97 18.60 15.11
C ASP A 159 -0.59 18.48 15.77
N PRO A 160 0.23 19.56 15.79
CA PRO A 160 1.56 19.52 16.42
C PRO A 160 1.51 19.28 17.93
N ASN A 161 0.35 19.45 18.57
CA ASN A 161 0.18 19.22 20.01
C ASN A 161 -0.38 17.84 20.34
N SER A 162 -0.63 16.98 19.35
CA SER A 162 -1.17 15.65 19.60
C SER A 162 -0.18 14.79 20.38
N ASP A 163 -0.70 13.85 21.18
CA ASP A 163 0.12 12.92 21.94
C ASP A 163 0.99 12.06 21.02
N THR A 164 0.51 11.78 19.80
CA THR A 164 1.26 11.09 18.75
C THR A 164 2.50 11.88 18.34
N VAL A 165 2.35 13.17 18.01
CA VAL A 165 3.50 14.03 17.62
C VAL A 165 4.49 14.18 18.76
N LYS A 166 4.02 14.41 19.99
CA LYS A 166 4.87 14.52 21.18
C LYS A 166 5.68 13.24 21.42
N LYS A 167 5.05 12.06 21.30
CA LYS A 167 5.71 10.76 21.46
C LYS A 167 6.78 10.54 20.39
N VAL A 168 6.45 10.78 19.11
CA VAL A 168 7.41 10.64 18.00
C VAL A 168 8.60 11.58 18.19
N LYS A 169 8.35 12.84 18.56
CA LYS A 169 9.41 13.83 18.84
C LYS A 169 10.33 13.36 19.96
N GLN A 170 9.77 12.88 21.07
CA GLN A 170 10.54 12.37 22.19
C GLN A 170 11.42 11.17 21.77
N LEU A 171 10.85 10.22 21.03
CA LEU A 171 11.58 9.04 20.56
C LEU A 171 12.72 9.43 19.60
N MET A 172 12.47 10.30 18.63
CA MET A 172 13.49 10.76 17.68
C MET A 172 14.64 11.48 18.39
N LEU A 173 14.35 12.34 19.37
CA LEU A 173 15.39 13.06 20.12
C LEU A 173 16.21 12.12 21.02
N ALA A 174 15.55 11.16 21.68
CA ALA A 174 16.23 10.13 22.46
C ALA A 174 17.16 9.30 21.57
N TRP A 175 16.68 8.93 20.38
CA TRP A 175 17.42 8.15 19.40
C TRP A 175 18.64 8.91 18.85
N ALA A 176 18.48 10.20 18.52
CA ALA A 176 19.59 11.06 18.11
C ALA A 176 20.65 11.29 19.19
N SER A 177 20.28 11.17 20.47
CA SER A 177 21.19 11.31 21.61
C SER A 177 21.85 9.98 21.99
N SER A 178 21.42 8.87 21.40
CA SER A 178 21.92 7.54 21.74
C SER A 178 23.19 7.17 20.94
N PRO A 179 24.12 6.37 21.50
CA PRO A 179 25.29 5.86 20.80
C PRO A 179 24.95 5.13 19.49
N ASP A 180 25.88 5.07 18.53
CA ASP A 180 25.66 4.45 17.22
C ASP A 180 25.45 2.94 17.26
N ASP A 181 25.98 2.28 18.29
CA ASP A 181 25.83 0.86 18.56
C ASP A 181 24.60 0.52 19.42
N SER A 182 23.84 1.53 19.86
CA SER A 182 22.60 1.31 20.59
C SER A 182 21.42 1.04 19.65
N VAL A 183 20.55 0.12 20.05
CA VAL A 183 19.20 -0.04 19.48
C VAL A 183 18.24 0.53 20.52
N PRO A 184 17.81 1.80 20.39
CA PRO A 184 16.94 2.41 21.39
C PRO A 184 15.60 1.68 21.46
N GLU A 185 14.89 1.83 22.58
CA GLU A 185 13.53 1.28 22.72
C GLU A 185 12.61 1.88 21.65
N GLY A 186 12.18 1.02 20.71
CA GLY A 186 11.35 1.41 19.56
C GLY A 186 12.11 1.35 18.25
N THR A 187 11.61 0.56 17.31
CA THR A 187 12.15 0.47 15.95
C THR A 187 11.94 1.78 15.19
N LEU A 188 13.01 2.34 14.62
CA LEU A 188 12.92 3.38 13.59
C LEU A 188 12.99 2.76 12.21
N GLY A 189 12.12 3.19 11.31
CA GLY A 189 12.08 2.69 9.95
C GLY A 189 10.93 1.72 9.75
N GLU A 190 11.18 0.42 9.83
CA GLU A 190 10.21 -0.58 9.38
C GLU A 190 9.01 -0.73 10.34
N ALA A 191 7.82 -0.32 9.89
CA ALA A 191 6.54 -0.47 10.62
C ALA A 191 5.62 -1.54 10.00
N GLY A 192 6.20 -2.49 9.27
CA GLY A 192 5.51 -3.58 8.60
C GLY A 192 5.52 -3.47 7.07
N ASN A 193 5.31 -4.61 6.42
CA ASN A 193 5.31 -4.70 4.97
C ASN A 193 4.02 -4.12 4.37
N ILE A 194 4.16 -3.36 3.29
CA ILE A 194 3.04 -2.93 2.46
C ILE A 194 2.81 -4.02 1.42
N LEU A 195 1.68 -4.71 1.54
CA LEU A 195 1.27 -5.74 0.58
C LEU A 195 0.41 -5.13 -0.53
N GLY A 196 0.76 -5.43 -1.78
CA GLY A 196 0.09 -4.89 -2.97
C GLY A 196 0.62 -3.52 -3.39
N ASN A 197 -0.22 -2.71 -4.05
CA ASN A 197 0.20 -1.41 -4.57
C ASN A 197 0.33 -0.38 -3.44
N VAL A 198 1.53 0.19 -3.28
CA VAL A 198 1.84 1.15 -2.19
C VAL A 198 0.94 2.38 -2.17
N PHE A 199 0.58 2.93 -3.34
CA PHE A 199 -0.22 4.15 -3.42
C PHE A 199 -1.66 3.89 -3.05
N GLU A 200 -2.17 2.72 -3.41
CA GLU A 200 -3.48 2.23 -3.03
C GLU A 200 -3.58 2.05 -1.52
N GLN A 201 -2.58 1.41 -0.91
CA GLN A 201 -2.55 1.18 0.54
C GLN A 201 -2.40 2.48 1.35
N LEU A 202 -1.46 3.34 0.96
CA LEU A 202 -1.28 4.64 1.62
C LEU A 202 -2.51 5.54 1.47
N HIS A 203 -3.16 5.54 0.30
CA HIS A 203 -4.40 6.29 0.12
C HIS A 203 -5.51 5.78 1.03
N ARG A 204 -5.70 4.45 1.09
CA ARG A 204 -6.73 3.78 1.91
C ARG A 204 -6.51 3.95 3.41
N PHE A 205 -5.26 4.02 3.86
CA PHE A 205 -4.90 4.13 5.28
C PHE A 205 -4.40 5.50 5.71
N SER A 206 -4.56 6.51 4.86
CA SER A 206 -4.25 7.89 5.23
C SER A 206 -5.18 8.36 6.37
N GLN A 207 -4.76 9.39 7.10
CA GLN A 207 -5.63 10.00 8.11
C GLN A 207 -6.82 10.77 7.51
N GLU A 208 -6.84 11.00 6.19
CA GLU A 208 -7.94 11.62 5.44
C GLU A 208 -8.46 10.70 4.31
N PRO A 209 -8.95 9.49 4.63
CA PRO A 209 -9.53 8.64 3.60
C PRO A 209 -10.84 9.30 3.15
N LYS A 210 -10.95 9.62 1.86
CA LYS A 210 -12.14 10.28 1.28
C LYS A 210 -13.41 9.45 1.42
N THR A 211 -13.27 8.15 1.61
CA THR A 211 -14.39 7.22 1.76
C THR A 211 -13.97 6.11 2.72
N PRO A 212 -14.74 5.83 3.79
CA PRO A 212 -14.53 4.64 4.60
C PRO A 212 -14.58 3.39 3.73
N ILE A 213 -13.77 2.40 4.06
CA ILE A 213 -13.75 1.12 3.35
C ILE A 213 -14.99 0.34 3.76
N ASP A 214 -15.79 -0.10 2.79
CA ASP A 214 -16.96 -0.94 3.04
C ASP A 214 -16.56 -2.20 3.80
N VAL A 215 -17.22 -2.44 4.93
CA VAL A 215 -17.00 -3.63 5.76
C VAL A 215 -18.28 -4.45 5.72
N ASN A 216 -18.21 -5.65 5.16
CA ASN A 216 -19.37 -6.52 5.12
C ASN A 216 -19.88 -6.79 6.55
N GLY A 217 -21.18 -6.59 6.77
CA GLY A 217 -21.81 -6.68 8.08
C GLY A 217 -21.80 -5.39 8.89
N LEU A 218 -21.29 -4.27 8.37
CA LEU A 218 -21.46 -2.93 8.95
C LEU A 218 -22.11 -1.98 7.94
N SER A 219 -22.91 -1.06 8.45
CA SER A 219 -23.57 0.03 7.71
C SER A 219 -23.23 1.37 8.36
N ASP A 220 -23.65 2.50 7.76
CA ASP A 220 -23.43 3.85 8.30
C ASP A 220 -21.97 4.15 8.68
N LEU A 221 -21.04 3.73 7.82
CA LEU A 221 -19.61 3.85 8.08
C LEU A 221 -19.19 5.33 8.15
N LYS A 222 -18.51 5.68 9.24
CA LYS A 222 -18.01 7.05 9.47
C LYS A 222 -16.60 6.98 10.05
N ARG A 223 -15.75 7.93 9.67
CA ARG A 223 -14.49 8.17 10.39
C ARG A 223 -14.80 8.98 11.65
N ILE A 224 -14.30 8.52 12.79
CA ILE A 224 -14.56 9.16 14.09
C ILE A 224 -13.29 9.69 14.77
N GLY A 225 -12.10 9.34 14.28
CA GLY A 225 -10.86 9.88 14.83
C GLY A 225 -9.61 9.17 14.33
N VAL A 226 -8.55 9.30 15.11
CA VAL A 226 -7.25 8.67 14.92
C VAL A 226 -6.80 8.11 16.27
N SER A 227 -6.24 6.90 16.28
CA SER A 227 -5.71 6.27 17.48
C SER A 227 -4.38 6.89 17.91
N HIS A 228 -3.96 6.65 19.15
CA HIS A 228 -2.64 7.08 19.65
C HIS A 228 -1.47 6.53 18.82
N LEU A 229 -1.68 5.44 18.07
CA LEU A 229 -0.71 4.83 17.16
C LEU A 229 -0.77 5.41 15.73
N GLY A 230 -1.61 6.42 15.47
CA GLY A 230 -1.73 7.07 14.16
C GLY A 230 -2.70 6.40 13.17
N PHE A 231 -3.35 5.28 13.54
CA PHE A 231 -4.34 4.63 12.67
C PHE A 231 -5.69 5.34 12.71
N ALA A 232 -6.32 5.55 11.54
CA ALA A 232 -7.69 6.05 11.45
C ALA A 232 -8.66 5.10 12.19
N ILE A 233 -9.56 5.70 12.97
CA ILE A 233 -10.63 5.01 13.69
C ILE A 233 -11.96 5.32 13.01
N TYR A 234 -12.75 4.27 12.80
CA TYR A 234 -14.06 4.32 12.19
C TYR A 234 -15.14 3.83 13.15
N SER A 235 -16.38 4.18 12.85
CA SER A 235 -17.58 3.58 13.42
C SER A 235 -18.44 2.98 12.31
N GLY A 236 -19.09 1.86 12.58
CA GLY A 236 -20.15 1.30 11.74
C GLY A 236 -21.24 0.65 12.59
N VAL A 237 -22.40 0.43 11.99
CA VAL A 237 -23.60 -0.11 12.67
C VAL A 237 -23.88 -1.52 12.16
N ARG A 238 -23.97 -2.47 13.08
CA ARG A 238 -24.37 -3.86 12.82
C ARG A 238 -25.88 -3.95 12.56
N PRO A 239 -26.37 -5.02 11.90
CA PRO A 239 -27.82 -5.22 11.69
C PRO A 239 -28.67 -5.25 12.97
N ASP A 240 -28.07 -5.58 14.12
CA ASP A 240 -28.71 -5.61 15.44
C ASP A 240 -28.63 -4.27 16.19
N GLY A 241 -28.22 -3.19 15.49
CA GLY A 241 -28.08 -1.85 16.03
C GLY A 241 -26.82 -1.62 16.88
N GLU A 242 -25.94 -2.60 17.05
CA GLU A 242 -24.67 -2.39 17.75
C GLU A 242 -23.75 -1.43 16.97
N VAL A 243 -23.23 -0.42 17.66
CA VAL A 243 -22.22 0.50 17.09
C VAL A 243 -20.85 -0.07 17.36
N VAL A 244 -20.11 -0.38 16.29
CA VAL A 244 -18.75 -0.92 16.35
C VAL A 244 -17.76 0.17 16.02
N THR A 245 -16.88 0.48 16.97
CA THR A 245 -15.69 1.30 16.74
C THR A 245 -14.55 0.39 16.29
N TYR A 246 -13.92 0.66 15.16
CA TYR A 246 -12.91 -0.22 14.57
C TYR A 246 -11.75 0.53 13.92
N LYS A 247 -10.64 -0.18 13.74
CA LYS A 247 -9.45 0.28 13.04
C LYS A 247 -8.84 -0.86 12.23
N TYR A 248 -8.00 -0.51 11.27
CA TYR A 248 -7.19 -1.47 10.53
C TYR A 248 -5.75 -1.45 11.04
N ASP A 249 -5.11 -2.61 11.07
CA ASP A 249 -3.67 -2.73 11.28
C ASP A 249 -2.89 -2.60 9.96
N ALA A 250 -1.56 -2.65 10.04
CA ALA A 250 -0.69 -2.52 8.87
C ALA A 250 -0.84 -3.66 7.85
N SER A 251 -1.33 -4.84 8.27
CA SER A 251 -1.64 -5.96 7.37
C SER A 251 -2.95 -5.77 6.62
N GLY A 252 -3.78 -4.81 7.05
CA GLY A 252 -5.13 -4.61 6.55
C GLY A 252 -6.17 -5.50 7.21
N SER A 253 -5.83 -6.10 8.36
CA SER A 253 -6.82 -6.77 9.20
C SER A 253 -7.55 -5.73 10.05
N LEU A 254 -8.84 -5.96 10.30
CA LEU A 254 -9.70 -5.08 11.10
C LEU A 254 -9.84 -5.62 12.51
N THR A 255 -9.72 -4.74 13.50
CA THR A 255 -10.12 -5.00 14.90
C THR A 255 -11.16 -3.99 15.33
N GLY A 256 -12.19 -4.44 16.05
CA GLY A 256 -13.30 -3.59 16.49
C GLY A 256 -13.82 -3.93 17.87
N LEU A 257 -14.40 -2.93 18.51
CA LEU A 257 -15.11 -3.01 19.79
C LEU A 257 -16.51 -2.43 19.61
N GLY A 258 -17.51 -3.27 19.84
CA GLY A 258 -18.91 -2.88 19.87
C GLY A 258 -19.31 -2.21 21.18
N ASN A 259 -20.28 -1.31 21.12
CA ASN A 259 -20.80 -0.62 22.31
C ASN A 259 -21.58 -1.55 23.27
N LYS A 260 -21.83 -2.81 22.89
CA LYS A 260 -22.34 -3.86 23.80
C LYS A 260 -21.20 -4.71 24.42
N GLY A 261 -19.94 -4.33 24.20
CA GLY A 261 -18.75 -5.03 24.72
C GLY A 261 -18.23 -6.15 23.82
N ASN A 262 -18.82 -6.35 22.64
CA ASN A 262 -18.40 -7.38 21.70
C ASN A 262 -17.08 -7.01 21.02
N LEU A 263 -16.13 -7.94 20.99
CA LEU A 263 -14.90 -7.79 20.21
C LEU A 263 -15.10 -8.38 18.82
N TYR A 264 -14.51 -7.72 17.83
CA TYR A 264 -14.63 -8.09 16.43
C TYR A 264 -13.27 -8.15 15.76
N TYR A 265 -13.10 -9.13 14.87
CA TYR A 265 -11.90 -9.26 14.04
C TYR A 265 -12.25 -9.72 12.65
N LEU A 266 -11.55 -9.17 11.66
CA LEU A 266 -11.62 -9.64 10.28
C LEU A 266 -10.21 -9.59 9.68
N LYS A 267 -9.64 -10.76 9.42
CA LYS A 267 -8.38 -10.88 8.71
C LYS A 267 -8.54 -10.43 7.26
N ASP A 268 -7.53 -9.72 6.74
CA ASP A 268 -7.49 -9.26 5.35
C ASP A 268 -8.77 -8.46 4.96
N ALA A 269 -9.30 -7.68 5.89
CA ALA A 269 -10.58 -6.98 5.78
C ALA A 269 -10.67 -6.05 4.56
N LEU A 270 -9.54 -5.62 4.00
CA LEU A 270 -9.48 -4.80 2.79
C LEU A 270 -9.84 -5.51 1.48
N THR A 271 -9.68 -6.83 1.45
CA THR A 271 -9.86 -7.65 0.25
C THR A 271 -10.87 -8.78 0.48
N SER A 272 -11.20 -9.04 1.74
CA SER A 272 -12.19 -10.01 2.14
C SER A 272 -13.60 -9.51 1.89
N ASN A 273 -14.42 -10.34 1.24
CA ASN A 273 -15.87 -10.17 1.18
C ASN A 273 -16.58 -10.81 2.38
N LYS A 274 -15.84 -11.37 3.35
CA LYS A 274 -16.43 -12.03 4.52
C LYS A 274 -16.98 -10.99 5.49
N PRO A 275 -18.12 -11.29 6.16
CA PRO A 275 -18.65 -10.39 7.17
C PRO A 275 -17.71 -10.30 8.37
N ILE A 276 -17.72 -9.15 9.05
CA ILE A 276 -17.07 -9.01 10.35
C ILE A 276 -17.70 -10.01 11.35
N VAL A 277 -16.84 -10.74 12.06
CA VAL A 277 -17.25 -11.78 13.02
C VAL A 277 -16.87 -11.40 14.44
N LEU A 278 -17.68 -11.85 15.38
CA LEU A 278 -17.35 -11.81 16.80
C LEU A 278 -16.05 -12.58 17.03
N LEU A 279 -15.10 -11.93 17.69
CA LEU A 279 -13.95 -12.60 18.26
C LEU A 279 -14.47 -13.39 19.46
N GLN A 280 -14.84 -14.66 19.25
CA GLN A 280 -15.23 -15.54 20.34
C GLN A 280 -14.01 -15.72 21.24
N SER A 281 -14.17 -15.45 22.53
CA SER A 281 -13.16 -15.81 23.52
C SER A 281 -13.05 -17.34 23.55
N GLU A 282 -12.05 -17.90 22.88
CA GLU A 282 -11.60 -19.25 23.21
C GLU A 282 -10.95 -19.21 24.60
N ASN A 283 -11.80 -19.33 25.62
CA ASN A 283 -11.59 -20.02 26.89
C ASN A 283 -12.66 -19.59 27.92
N SER A 284 -13.91 -20.00 27.68
CA SER A 284 -14.80 -20.35 28.78
C SER A 284 -14.56 -21.82 29.14
N LEU A 285 -14.07 -22.04 30.36
CA LEU A 285 -14.02 -23.31 31.09
C LEU A 285 -14.98 -24.39 30.57
N GLY A 286 -14.42 -25.44 29.98
CA GLY A 286 -15.03 -26.75 29.83
C GLY A 286 -14.26 -27.76 30.67
N GLY A 287 -14.59 -27.87 31.96
CA GLY A 287 -14.03 -28.91 32.82
C GLY A 287 -14.60 -30.28 32.48
N ALA A 288 -13.73 -31.30 32.48
CA ALA A 288 -14.10 -32.67 32.81
C ALA A 288 -12.87 -33.42 33.39
N HIS A 289 -12.90 -33.58 34.71
CA HIS A 289 -12.27 -34.61 35.56
C HIS A 289 -11.06 -35.43 35.09
N GLN A 290 -9.97 -35.31 35.86
CA GLN A 290 -9.28 -36.43 36.55
C GLN A 290 -8.47 -35.84 37.73
N ARG A 291 -8.96 -35.81 38.97
CA ARG A 291 -8.72 -36.82 40.04
C ARG A 291 -7.37 -37.55 39.91
N CYS A 292 -6.39 -37.19 40.73
CA CYS A 292 -6.02 -37.90 41.97
C CYS A 292 -4.56 -37.60 42.38
N LEU A 293 -4.41 -37.35 43.70
CA LEU A 293 -3.21 -37.23 44.53
C LEU A 293 -2.36 -35.97 44.38
#